data_AF-A0AAU2EU90-F1
#
_entry.id   AF-A0AAU2EU90-F1
#
_cell.length_a   1.000
_cell.length_b   1.000
_cell.length_c   1.000
_cell.angle_alpha   90.00
_cell.angle_beta   90.00
_cell.angle_gamma   90.00
#
_symmetry.space_group_name_H-M   'P 1'
#
loop_
_entity.id
_entity.type
_entity.pdbx_description
1 polymer ?
#
loop_
_entity_poly.entity_id
_entity_poly.type
_entity_poly.pdbx_seq_one_letter_code
_entity_poly.pdbx_strand_id
1 'polypeptide(L)'
;MWAKIRHAATIDATVVGFTGTARHPKALAVRLLPDGRVALSQRLTTALPSVVAPRLVPQTGPAFTEAGDSYAPAGGNAVVEVVAGATRHAGVTVVRLR
;
A
#
# COMPACT_ATOMS: atom_id res chain seq x y z
N MET A 1 -10.41 -33.57 7.98
CA MET A 1 -9.58 -32.56 8.68
C MET A 1 -9.85 -31.21 8.04
N TRP A 2 -10.48 -30.26 8.74
CA TRP A 2 -10.75 -28.93 8.20
C TRP A 2 -9.50 -28.05 8.35
N ALA A 3 -8.84 -27.72 7.23
CA ALA A 3 -7.77 -26.73 7.23
C ALA A 3 -8.38 -25.33 7.17
N LYS A 4 -8.21 -24.53 8.23
CA LYS A 4 -8.52 -23.08 8.18
C LYS A 4 -7.48 -22.43 7.26
N ILE A 5 -7.80 -22.34 5.98
CA ILE A 5 -7.04 -21.53 5.04
C ILE A 5 -7.25 -20.07 5.47
N ARG A 6 -6.21 -19.44 6.04
CA ARG A 6 -6.23 -17.99 6.23
C ARG A 6 -6.20 -17.37 4.84
N HIS A 7 -7.33 -16.82 4.41
CA HIS A 7 -7.51 -16.24 3.08
C HIS A 7 -6.71 -14.95 2.83
N ALA A 8 -5.95 -14.51 3.83
CA ALA A 8 -5.18 -13.28 3.80
C ALA A 8 -3.85 -13.51 4.52
N ALA A 9 -2.75 -13.26 3.81
CA ALA A 9 -1.39 -13.32 4.36
C ALA A 9 -0.95 -11.90 4.72
N THR A 10 -0.21 -11.78 5.82
CA THR A 10 0.44 -10.52 6.21
C THR A 10 1.82 -10.49 5.57
N ILE A 11 2.10 -9.45 4.79
CA ILE A 11 3.29 -9.31 3.98
C ILE A 11 3.85 -7.90 4.22
N ASP A 12 5.18 -7.78 4.30
CA ASP A 12 5.81 -6.46 4.32
C ASP A 12 5.85 -5.87 2.89
N ALA A 13 5.59 -4.58 2.78
CA ALA A 13 5.59 -3.85 1.52
C ALA A 13 6.25 -2.49 1.69
N THR A 14 6.97 -2.04 0.66
CA THR A 14 7.58 -0.71 0.63
C THR A 14 6.57 0.28 0.07
N VAL A 15 6.37 1.42 0.73
CA VAL A 15 5.56 2.51 0.17
C VAL A 15 6.36 3.17 -0.95
N VAL A 16 5.77 3.23 -2.15
CA VAL A 16 6.38 3.88 -3.33
C VAL A 16 5.59 5.10 -3.79
N GLY A 17 4.44 5.35 -3.18
CA GLY A 17 3.59 6.50 -3.53
C GLY A 17 2.26 6.50 -2.80
N PHE A 18 1.40 7.43 -3.19
CA PHE A 18 0.08 7.62 -2.62
C PHE A 18 -0.91 8.22 -3.62
N THR A 19 -2.19 8.10 -3.32
CA THR A 19 -3.26 8.85 -3.98
C THR A 19 -3.82 9.93 -3.04
N GLY A 20 -4.42 10.97 -3.60
CA GLY A 20 -4.83 12.15 -2.83
C GLY A 20 -3.68 13.13 -2.63
N THR A 21 -3.62 13.79 -1.47
CA THR A 21 -2.55 14.76 -1.15
C THR A 21 -1.60 14.17 -0.13
N ALA A 22 -0.33 14.63 -0.11
CA ALA A 22 0.66 14.12 0.83
C ALA A 22 0.26 14.33 2.31
N ARG A 23 -0.50 15.40 2.61
CA ARG A 23 -1.05 15.67 3.95
C ARG A 23 -2.22 14.75 4.31
N HIS A 24 -2.98 14.30 3.32
CA HIS A 24 -4.15 13.45 3.49
C HIS A 24 -4.15 12.32 2.44
N PRO A 25 -3.22 11.35 2.55
CA PRO A 25 -3.15 10.25 1.60
C PRO A 25 -4.42 9.42 1.71
N LYS A 26 -5.07 9.17 0.57
CA LYS A 26 -6.30 8.39 0.47
C LYS A 26 -6.01 6.89 0.39
N ALA A 27 -5.00 6.50 -0.39
CA ALA A 27 -4.48 5.15 -0.50
C ALA A 27 -2.97 5.20 -0.73
N LEU A 28 -2.26 4.10 -0.46
CA LEU A 28 -0.84 3.97 -0.71
C LEU A 28 -0.59 3.10 -1.93
N ALA A 29 0.34 3.51 -2.78
CA ALA A 29 0.97 2.61 -3.72
C ALA A 29 2.09 1.88 -2.97
N VAL A 30 2.00 0.56 -2.91
CA VAL A 30 2.96 -0.28 -2.20
C VAL A 30 3.58 -1.29 -3.15
N ARG A 31 4.89 -1.45 -3.04
CA ARG A 31 5.64 -2.52 -3.69
C ARG A 31 5.73 -3.70 -2.73
N LEU A 32 5.08 -4.80 -3.08
CA LEU A 32 5.13 -6.04 -2.31
C LEU A 32 6.55 -6.62 -2.40
N LEU A 33 7.16 -6.93 -1.25
CA LEU A 33 8.55 -7.43 -1.22
C LEU A 33 8.75 -8.84 -1.83
N PRO A 34 7.79 -9.79 -1.76
CA PRO A 34 7.99 -11.13 -2.31
C PRO A 34 8.12 -11.18 -3.83
N ASP A 35 7.46 -10.29 -4.56
CA ASP A 35 7.34 -10.34 -6.02
C ASP A 35 7.65 -9.01 -6.72
N GLY A 36 7.87 -7.93 -5.97
CA GLY A 36 8.16 -6.60 -6.51
C GLY A 36 6.96 -5.92 -7.17
N ARG A 37 5.76 -6.50 -7.13
CA ARG A 37 4.57 -5.93 -7.77
C ARG A 37 4.10 -4.69 -7.03
N VAL A 38 3.70 -3.67 -7.79
CA VAL A 38 3.14 -2.44 -7.25
C VAL A 38 1.62 -2.51 -7.30
N ALA A 39 0.99 -2.41 -6.13
CA ALA A 39 -0.45 -2.40 -5.98
C ALA A 39 -0.91 -1.16 -5.21
N LEU A 40 -2.12 -0.70 -5.51
CA LEU A 40 -2.80 0.29 -4.66
C LEU A 40 -3.44 -0.42 -3.47
N SER A 41 -3.24 0.16 -2.29
CA SER A 41 -3.98 -0.22 -1.11
C SER A 41 -5.44 0.16 -1.26
N GLN A 42 -6.29 -0.51 -0.49
CA GLN A 42 -7.59 0.02 -0.14
C GLN A 42 -7.43 1.40 0.51
N ARG A 43 -8.53 2.15 0.52
CA ARG A 43 -8.56 3.47 1.14
C ARG A 43 -8.12 3.36 2.60
N LEU A 44 -7.14 4.18 2.98
CA LEU A 44 -6.71 4.32 4.37
C LEU A 44 -7.90 4.83 5.19
N THR A 45 -8.20 4.15 6.28
CA THR A 45 -9.23 4.54 7.24
C THR A 45 -8.59 4.90 8.58
N THR A 46 -9.33 5.63 9.41
CA THR A 46 -8.95 5.98 10.80
C THR A 46 -7.68 6.85 10.89
N ALA A 47 -6.73 6.51 11.77
CA ALA A 47 -5.53 7.26 12.07
C ALA A 47 -4.37 7.01 11.09
N LEU A 48 -4.48 6.00 10.23
CA LEU A 48 -3.40 5.61 9.29
C LEU A 48 -2.92 6.75 8.37
N PRO A 49 -3.81 7.60 7.79
CA PRO A 49 -3.36 8.73 6.98
C PRO A 49 -2.42 9.67 7.76
N SER A 50 -2.75 9.97 9.01
CA SER A 50 -1.97 10.87 9.87
C SER A 50 -0.63 10.26 10.30
N VAL A 51 -0.56 8.93 10.42
CA VAL A 51 0.69 8.22 10.76
C VAL A 51 1.64 8.16 9.56
N VAL A 52 1.09 8.01 8.35
CA VAL A 52 1.89 7.83 7.13
C VAL A 52 2.28 9.16 6.50
N ALA A 53 1.41 10.17 6.52
CA ALA A 53 1.64 11.47 5.89
C ALA A 53 3.01 12.12 6.22
N PRO A 54 3.51 12.12 7.47
CA PRO A 54 4.81 12.71 7.80
C PRO A 54 6.02 11.98 7.17
N ARG A 55 5.82 10.75 6.69
CA ARG A 55 6.87 9.90 6.10
C ARG A 55 6.87 9.91 4.58
N LEU A 56 5.87 10.54 3.96
CA LEU A 56 5.78 10.66 2.52
C LEU A 56 6.60 11.87 2.05
N VAL A 57 7.56 11.63 1.15
CA VAL A 57 8.29 12.69 0.45
C VAL A 57 7.82 12.70 -1.00
N PRO A 58 6.87 13.57 -1.40
CA PRO A 58 6.33 13.58 -2.75
C PRO A 58 7.42 13.81 -3.80
N GLN A 59 7.33 13.08 -4.90
CA GLN A 59 8.19 13.22 -6.06
C GLN A 59 7.38 13.75 -7.25
N THR A 60 8.07 14.41 -8.20
CA THR A 60 7.43 15.00 -9.38
C THR A 60 7.06 13.94 -10.41
N GLY A 61 5.92 14.13 -11.08
CA GLY A 61 5.44 13.30 -12.18
C GLY A 61 4.43 12.22 -11.74
N PRO A 62 3.58 11.73 -12.65
CA PRO A 62 2.66 10.64 -12.35
C PRO A 62 3.38 9.29 -12.45
N ALA A 63 2.99 8.35 -11.59
CA ALA A 63 3.37 6.94 -11.69
C ALA A 63 2.11 6.06 -11.76
N PHE A 64 2.26 4.83 -12.25
CA PHE A 64 1.13 3.93 -12.49
C PHE A 64 1.41 2.54 -11.91
N THR A 65 0.36 1.88 -11.40
CA THR A 65 0.42 0.45 -11.07
C THR A 65 0.46 -0.40 -12.33
N GLU A 66 0.76 -1.70 -12.20
CA GLU A 66 0.63 -2.64 -13.32
C GLU A 66 -0.81 -2.73 -13.86
N ALA A 67 -1.80 -2.46 -13.00
CA ALA A 67 -3.21 -2.39 -13.38
C ALA A 67 -3.60 -1.06 -14.06
N GLY A 68 -2.68 -0.10 -14.17
CA GLY A 68 -2.90 1.20 -14.80
C GLY A 68 -3.43 2.29 -13.87
N ASP A 69 -3.54 2.04 -12.57
CA ASP A 69 -3.99 3.06 -11.62
C ASP A 69 -2.90 4.11 -11.37
N SER A 70 -3.26 5.39 -11.51
CA SER A 70 -2.33 6.50 -11.28
C SER A 70 -2.12 6.80 -9.79
N TYR A 71 -0.88 7.12 -9.41
CA TYR A 71 -0.53 7.60 -8.08
C TYR A 71 0.59 8.66 -8.14
N ALA A 72 0.70 9.45 -7.09
CA ALA A 72 1.83 10.36 -6.88
C ALA A 72 3.00 9.57 -6.28
N PRO A 73 4.16 9.50 -6.96
CA PRO A 73 5.33 8.82 -6.43
C PRO A 73 5.80 9.51 -5.15
N ALA A 74 6.28 8.70 -4.20
CA ALA A 74 6.84 9.19 -2.96
C ALA A 74 8.15 8.48 -2.68
N GLY A 75 9.17 9.27 -2.35
CA GLY A 75 10.39 8.79 -1.73
C GLY A 75 10.20 8.58 -0.22
N GLY A 76 11.17 7.91 0.37
CA GLY A 76 11.16 7.50 1.77
C GLY A 76 11.05 5.98 1.88
N ASN A 77 11.96 5.35 2.61
CA ASN A 77 11.98 3.90 2.82
C ASN A 77 10.94 3.46 3.86
N ALA A 78 9.71 3.98 3.76
CA ALA A 78 8.63 3.59 4.66
C ALA A 78 8.18 2.17 4.32
N VAL A 79 8.30 1.26 5.28
CA VAL A 79 7.81 -0.12 5.16
C VAL A 79 6.49 -0.22 5.92
N VAL A 80 5.49 -0.77 5.25
CA VAL A 80 4.17 -1.04 5.82
C VAL A 80 3.92 -2.54 5.84
N GLU A 81 3.30 -2.99 6.91
CA GLU A 81 2.72 -4.31 7.01
C GLU A 81 1.34 -4.28 6.35
N VAL A 82 1.14 -5.12 5.34
CA VAL A 82 -0.10 -5.20 4.58
C VAL A 82 -0.71 -6.59 4.68
N VAL A 83 -2.03 -6.65 4.71
CA VAL A 83 -2.78 -7.87 4.48
C VAL A 83 -3.18 -7.89 3.02
N ALA A 84 -2.57 -8.78 2.25
CA ALA A 84 -2.97 -9.05 0.87
C ALA A 84 -3.94 -10.25 0.89
N GLY A 85 -5.13 -10.07 0.36
CA GLY A 85 -5.99 -11.23 0.06
C GLY A 85 -5.31 -12.15 -0.97
N ALA A 86 -5.66 -13.43 -0.98
CA ALA A 86 -5.07 -14.39 -1.92
C ALA A 86 -5.82 -14.53 -3.27
N THR A 87 -6.88 -13.74 -3.50
CA THR A 87 -7.78 -13.89 -4.67
C THR A 87 -7.42 -12.92 -5.81
N ARG A 88 -7.93 -13.20 -7.03
CA ARG A 88 -7.73 -12.38 -8.25
C ARG A 88 -8.15 -10.89 -8.10
N HIS A 89 -8.98 -10.58 -7.10
CA HIS A 89 -9.41 -9.21 -6.74
C HIS A 89 -9.02 -8.83 -5.31
N ALA A 90 -8.01 -9.49 -4.76
CA ALA A 90 -7.59 -9.24 -3.40
C ALA A 90 -7.08 -7.82 -3.21
N GLY A 91 -7.86 -7.01 -2.50
CA GLY A 91 -7.40 -5.70 -2.04
C GLY A 91 -6.20 -5.85 -1.12
N VAL A 92 -5.25 -4.94 -1.26
CA VAL A 92 -4.14 -4.77 -0.31
C VAL A 92 -4.62 -3.85 0.81
N THR A 93 -4.67 -4.32 2.04
CA THR A 93 -5.06 -3.49 3.19
C THR A 93 -3.83 -3.19 4.02
N VAL A 94 -3.50 -1.91 4.20
CA VAL A 94 -2.41 -1.48 5.10
C VAL A 94 -2.88 -1.66 6.53
N VAL A 95 -2.14 -2.42 7.34
CA VAL A 95 -2.52 -2.73 8.72
C VAL A 95 -1.71 -1.91 9.72
N ARG A 96 -0.41 -1.75 9.48
CA ARG A 96 0.47 -0.99 10.36
C ARG A 96 1.71 -0.52 9.61
N LEU A 97 2.34 0.53 10.11
CA LEU A 97 3.70 0.88 9.74
C LEU A 97 4.72 0.07 10.55
N ARG A 98 5.83 -0.32 9.92
CA ARG A 98 7.01 -0.92 10.57
C ARG A 98 7.98 0.15 11.08
#